data_AF-A0A7V4X7J6-F1
#
_entry.id   AF-A0A7V4X7J6-F1
#
_cell.length_a   1.000
_cell.length_b   1.000
_cell.length_c   1.000
_cell.angle_alpha   90.00
_cell.angle_beta   90.00
_cell.angle_gamma   90.00
#
_symmetry.space_group_name_H-M   'P 1'
#
loop_
_entity.id
_entity.type
_entity.pdbx_description
1 polymer ?
#
loop_
_entity_poly.entity_id
_entity_poly.type
_entity_poly.pdbx_seq_one_letter_code
_entity_poly.pdbx_strand_id
1 'polypeptide(L)'
;MPRLPRIYIEGAVYFITCRGENEQNIFNDEKDYLMFLELLKKYKDQYDIKIFGFVLMPNHLHLLIEMKANLPDGSAIKKSQEISEFMHSLNNAYTKYFNSRYGRKGHLFRERFKAALVEKENYLLKMTVYMHLNPEKLNLIPDSRNYPYSSYPSYLNQEIPGPTGINLKEEIREVFKLLGGKCYEEFVKEMTQEETEFLHRKLQRGGIVGSDEFERRVRSEIQAYQSQPQGQGQGVSGARYKLFVVSGSLLLVFAFSMIGAYFYFTNKSLKLKSVKMEFQGITKPEELDNTQWQVRLIPAGGGEEIIDTLSFLGGKFISAKLSSSGFSHSNCSITQESDGRIVWETMQSVGTGTASWHGEIEQGNMKGILSLREEGKPAQDFSFVSIQYKRKGR
;
A
#
# COMPACT_ATOMS: atom_id res chain seq x y z
N MET A 1 -0.30 -4.24 -10.56
CA MET A 1 1.09 -4.68 -10.82
C MET A 1 1.48 -5.74 -9.79
N PRO A 2 2.29 -6.75 -10.14
CA PRO A 2 2.87 -7.67 -9.16
C PRO A 2 3.68 -6.89 -8.12
N ARG A 3 3.61 -7.27 -6.84
CA ARG A 3 4.45 -6.67 -5.78
C ARG A 3 5.92 -6.95 -6.07
N LEU A 4 6.80 -5.98 -5.82
CA LEU A 4 8.25 -6.22 -5.93
C LEU A 4 8.67 -7.36 -5.00
N PRO A 5 9.56 -8.26 -5.44
CA PRO A 5 10.19 -9.21 -4.54
C PRO A 5 11.00 -8.43 -3.51
N ARG A 6 10.94 -8.90 -2.26
CA ARG A 6 11.72 -8.32 -1.17
C ARG A 6 13.13 -8.86 -1.32
N ILE A 7 13.98 -8.08 -1.98
CA ILE A 7 15.40 -8.40 -2.17
C ILE A 7 16.26 -7.33 -1.52
N TYR A 8 17.45 -7.73 -1.09
CA TYR A 8 18.46 -6.79 -0.65
C TYR A 8 19.06 -6.08 -1.85
N ILE A 9 19.10 -4.74 -1.80
CA ILE A 9 19.80 -3.92 -2.78
C ILE A 9 20.84 -3.08 -2.03
N GLU A 10 22.09 -3.16 -2.45
CA GLU A 10 23.15 -2.34 -1.87
C GLU A 10 22.92 -0.84 -2.14
N GLY A 11 23.14 -0.02 -1.12
CA GLY A 11 22.89 1.43 -1.18
C GLY A 11 21.40 1.81 -1.20
N ALA A 12 20.49 0.85 -0.98
CA ALA A 12 19.07 1.13 -0.81
C ALA A 12 18.67 1.22 0.66
N VAL A 13 17.74 2.12 0.95
CA VAL A 13 16.94 2.12 2.17
C VAL A 13 15.52 1.70 1.85
N TYR A 14 14.83 1.11 2.83
CA TYR A 14 13.50 0.56 2.68
C TYR A 14 12.49 1.49 3.34
N PHE A 15 11.62 2.07 2.53
CA PHE A 15 10.45 2.78 3.02
C PHE A 15 9.31 1.78 3.21
N ILE A 16 9.00 1.50 4.47
CA ILE A 16 8.03 0.49 4.88
C ILE A 16 6.74 1.17 5.32
N THR A 17 5.60 0.65 4.88
CA THR A 17 4.28 1.07 5.34
C THR A 17 3.45 -0.11 5.84
N CYS A 18 2.84 0.03 7.01
CA CYS A 18 1.81 -0.89 7.52
C CYS A 18 0.51 -0.12 7.77
N ARG A 19 -0.63 -0.68 7.37
CA ARG A 19 -1.96 -0.05 7.55
C ARG A 19 -2.94 -1.04 8.18
N GLY A 20 -3.84 -0.53 9.01
CA GLY A 20 -4.92 -1.29 9.63
C GLY A 20 -5.87 -1.90 8.60
N GLU A 21 -6.38 -3.08 8.92
CA GLU A 21 -7.48 -3.68 8.17
C GLU A 21 -8.70 -2.75 8.15
N ASN A 22 -9.36 -2.59 7.00
CA ASN A 22 -10.51 -1.68 6.84
C ASN A 22 -10.27 -0.24 7.34
N GLU A 23 -9.03 0.27 7.26
CA GLU A 23 -8.66 1.61 7.73
C GLU A 23 -8.84 1.83 9.24
N GLN A 24 -9.06 0.76 9.99
CA GLN A 24 -9.21 0.82 11.44
C GLN A 24 -7.96 1.40 12.10
N ASN A 25 -8.18 2.07 13.23
CA ASN A 25 -7.08 2.47 14.08
C ASN A 25 -6.32 1.24 14.57
N ILE A 26 -5.01 1.28 14.36
CA ILE A 26 -4.03 0.36 14.91
C ILE A 26 -3.39 0.91 16.18
N PHE A 27 -3.59 2.19 16.50
CA PHE A 27 -3.26 2.82 17.77
C PHE A 27 -4.50 3.60 18.26
N ASN A 28 -5.10 3.17 19.38
CA ASN A 28 -6.31 3.80 19.91
C ASN A 28 -5.99 4.82 21.02
N ASP A 29 -4.93 4.59 21.79
CA ASP A 29 -4.48 5.47 22.85
C ASP A 29 -2.94 5.47 22.98
N GLU A 30 -2.41 6.35 23.82
CA GLU A 30 -0.96 6.53 24.04
C GLU A 30 -0.22 5.21 24.33
N LYS A 31 -0.82 4.31 25.11
CA LYS A 31 -0.15 3.06 25.50
C LYS A 31 0.09 2.15 24.30
N ASP A 32 -0.76 2.23 23.28
CA ASP A 32 -0.57 1.48 22.03
C ASP A 32 0.65 1.97 21.25
N TYR A 33 0.81 3.30 21.15
CA TYR A 33 1.98 3.91 20.54
C TYR A 33 3.27 3.54 21.29
N LEU A 34 3.27 3.70 22.62
CA LEU A 34 4.43 3.38 23.44
C LEU A 34 4.80 1.90 23.35
N MET A 35 3.83 1.00 23.39
CA MET A 35 4.08 -0.43 23.23
C MET A 35 4.70 -0.75 21.87
N PHE A 36 4.18 -0.17 20.78
CA PHE A 36 4.77 -0.40 19.46
C PHE A 36 6.21 0.10 19.39
N LEU A 37 6.48 1.28 19.93
CA LEU A 37 7.80 1.87 19.93
C LEU A 37 8.81 1.08 20.82
N GLU A 38 8.37 0.49 21.92
CA GLU A 38 9.17 -0.45 22.72
C GLU A 38 9.50 -1.73 21.94
N LEU A 39 8.53 -2.29 21.23
CA LEU A 39 8.76 -3.44 20.35
C LEU A 39 9.70 -3.07 19.20
N LEU A 40 9.54 -1.87 18.61
CA LEU A 40 10.40 -1.37 17.54
C LEU A 40 11.84 -1.25 18.03
N LYS A 41 12.07 -0.71 19.23
CA LYS A 41 13.38 -0.65 19.89
C LYS A 41 13.99 -2.05 20.06
N LYS A 42 13.24 -2.96 20.69
CA LYS A 42 13.67 -4.34 20.92
C LYS A 42 14.10 -5.03 19.62
N TYR A 43 13.29 -4.91 18.57
CA TYR A 43 13.57 -5.58 17.30
C TYR A 43 14.60 -4.85 16.44
N LYS A 44 14.78 -3.53 16.60
CA LYS A 44 15.92 -2.80 16.03
C LYS A 44 17.24 -3.42 16.50
N ASP A 45 17.36 -3.65 17.80
CA ASP A 45 18.58 -4.19 18.42
C ASP A 45 18.76 -5.68 18.06
N GLN A 46 17.68 -6.46 18.08
CA GLN A 46 17.74 -7.90 17.78
C GLN A 46 18.15 -8.20 16.32
N TYR A 47 17.71 -7.38 15.36
CA TYR A 47 17.97 -7.59 13.93
C TYR A 47 19.09 -6.68 13.38
N ASP A 48 19.76 -5.91 14.24
CA ASP A 48 20.81 -4.95 13.87
C ASP A 48 20.42 -4.01 12.72
N ILE A 49 19.23 -3.42 12.84
CA ILE A 49 18.65 -2.54 11.81
C ILE A 49 18.95 -1.07 12.14
N LYS A 50 19.29 -0.29 11.11
CA LYS A 50 19.28 1.17 11.18
C LYS A 50 17.88 1.69 10.90
N ILE A 51 17.41 2.59 11.74
CA ILE A 51 16.13 3.30 11.54
C ILE A 51 16.46 4.77 11.30
N PHE A 52 16.35 5.22 10.07
CA PHE A 52 16.54 6.64 9.75
C PHE A 52 15.35 7.48 10.20
N GLY A 53 14.14 6.92 10.20
CA GLY A 53 13.04 7.57 10.88
C GLY A 53 11.79 6.73 10.95
N PHE A 54 10.83 7.22 11.70
CA PHE A 54 9.50 6.63 11.81
C PHE A 54 8.42 7.70 12.02
N VAL A 55 7.19 7.34 11.72
CA VAL A 55 5.98 8.05 12.16
C VAL A 55 4.85 7.04 12.32
N LEU A 56 4.20 7.06 13.49
CA LEU A 56 3.07 6.21 13.81
C LEU A 56 1.81 7.07 13.82
N MET A 57 0.84 6.78 12.96
CA MET A 57 -0.43 7.51 12.86
C MET A 57 -1.59 6.56 13.18
N PRO A 58 -2.77 7.04 13.57
CA PRO A 58 -3.83 6.19 14.13
C PRO A 58 -4.11 4.89 13.37
N ASN A 59 -4.20 4.94 12.04
CA ASN A 59 -4.50 3.78 11.21
C ASN A 59 -3.33 3.24 10.36
N HIS A 60 -2.14 3.85 10.41
CA HIS A 60 -0.97 3.38 9.66
C HIS A 60 0.35 3.90 10.22
N LEU A 61 1.45 3.28 9.81
CA LEU A 61 2.79 3.70 10.18
C LEU A 61 3.72 3.68 8.98
N HIS A 62 4.74 4.54 9.04
CA HIS A 62 5.86 4.56 8.10
C HIS A 62 7.18 4.34 8.86
N LEU A 63 8.06 3.52 8.30
CA LEU A 63 9.45 3.33 8.75
C LEU A 63 10.40 3.53 7.58
N LEU A 64 11.55 4.14 7.84
CA LEU A 64 12.65 4.25 6.87
C LEU A 64 13.86 3.52 7.43
N ILE A 65 14.14 2.32 6.91
CA ILE A 65 15.12 1.40 7.51
C ILE A 65 16.21 0.96 6.54
N GLU A 66 17.35 0.57 7.09
CA GLU A 66 18.45 -0.08 6.36
C GLU A 66 18.98 -1.24 7.19
N MET A 67 19.26 -2.36 6.53
CA MET A 67 19.93 -3.48 7.19
C MET A 67 21.44 -3.27 7.19
N LYS A 68 22.10 -3.48 8.32
CA LYS A 68 23.57 -3.41 8.35
C LYS A 68 24.17 -4.55 7.53
N ALA A 69 25.30 -4.25 6.87
CA ALA A 69 25.91 -5.16 5.91
C ALA A 69 26.61 -6.39 6.53
N ASN A 70 26.62 -6.53 7.85
CA ASN A 70 27.50 -7.46 8.56
C ASN A 70 26.88 -8.85 8.75
N LEU A 71 26.89 -9.65 7.68
CA LEU A 71 26.85 -11.11 7.81
C LEU A 71 28.09 -11.70 7.13
N PRO A 72 28.74 -12.74 7.72
CA PRO A 72 29.98 -13.30 7.20
C PRO A 72 29.92 -13.89 5.78
N ASP A 73 28.73 -14.14 5.21
CA ASP A 73 28.59 -14.80 3.91
C ASP A 73 28.10 -13.89 2.77
N GLY A 74 27.85 -12.61 3.02
CA GLY A 74 27.57 -11.61 1.99
C GLY A 74 26.34 -11.87 1.10
N SER A 75 25.49 -12.86 1.42
CA SER A 75 24.41 -13.29 0.52
C SER A 75 23.19 -12.35 0.60
N ALA A 76 22.85 -11.70 -0.51
CA ALA A 76 21.71 -10.78 -0.62
C ALA A 76 20.35 -11.42 -0.28
N ILE A 77 20.23 -12.75 -0.44
CA ILE A 77 19.03 -13.53 -0.11
C ILE A 77 18.79 -13.56 1.41
N LYS A 78 19.85 -13.69 2.24
CA LYS A 78 19.70 -13.68 3.70
C LYS A 78 19.22 -12.32 4.21
N LYS A 79 19.83 -11.24 3.74
CA LYS A 79 19.42 -9.88 4.11
C LYS A 79 17.95 -9.59 3.78
N SER A 80 17.44 -10.08 2.66
CA SER A 80 16.04 -9.82 2.31
C SER A 80 15.03 -10.65 3.14
N GLN A 81 15.44 -11.84 3.60
CA GLN A 81 14.70 -12.62 4.58
C GLN A 81 14.66 -11.89 5.93
N GLU A 82 15.76 -11.28 6.36
CA GLU A 82 15.86 -10.58 7.64
C GLU A 82 14.91 -9.37 7.77
N ILE A 83 14.70 -8.55 6.72
CA ILE A 83 13.67 -7.48 6.77
C ILE A 83 12.27 -8.08 6.98
N SER A 84 11.99 -9.18 6.27
CA SER A 84 10.69 -9.82 6.37
C SER A 84 10.48 -10.44 7.75
N GLU A 85 11.52 -11.01 8.34
CA GLU A 85 11.51 -11.56 9.70
C GLU A 85 11.39 -10.48 10.76
N PHE A 86 12.14 -9.38 10.65
CA PHE A 86 12.02 -8.21 11.52
C PHE A 86 10.58 -7.69 11.55
N MET A 87 10.01 -7.42 10.36
CA MET A 87 8.64 -6.92 10.26
C MET A 87 7.61 -7.96 10.72
N HIS A 88 7.87 -9.25 10.49
CA HIS A 88 7.00 -10.31 10.98
C HIS A 88 6.99 -10.33 12.51
N SER A 89 8.15 -10.32 13.14
CA SER A 89 8.31 -10.32 14.60
C SER A 89 7.66 -9.10 15.24
N LEU A 90 7.94 -7.90 14.71
CA LEU A 90 7.36 -6.64 15.18
C LEU A 90 5.83 -6.64 15.07
N ASN A 91 5.29 -6.88 13.88
CA ASN A 91 3.85 -6.83 13.65
C ASN A 91 3.10 -7.92 14.42
N ASN A 92 3.67 -9.12 14.55
CA ASN A 92 3.06 -10.22 15.28
C ASN A 92 3.00 -9.95 16.79
N ALA A 93 4.12 -9.47 17.37
CA ALA A 93 4.15 -9.10 18.78
C ALA A 93 3.15 -7.99 19.10
N TYR A 94 3.09 -6.96 18.26
CA TYR A 94 2.14 -5.86 18.44
C TYR A 94 0.68 -6.31 18.27
N THR A 95 0.39 -7.12 17.24
CA THR A 95 -0.97 -7.66 17.02
C THR A 95 -1.44 -8.49 18.22
N LYS A 96 -0.56 -9.31 18.82
CA LYS A 96 -0.88 -10.07 20.03
C LYS A 96 -1.21 -9.17 21.21
N TYR A 97 -0.39 -8.14 21.45
CA TYR A 97 -0.65 -7.14 22.49
C TYR A 97 -2.00 -6.45 22.26
N PHE A 98 -2.25 -5.93 21.05
CA PHE A 98 -3.46 -5.19 20.72
C PHE A 98 -4.70 -6.06 20.85
N ASN A 99 -4.65 -7.29 20.34
CA ASN A 99 -5.74 -8.25 20.46
C ASN A 99 -6.03 -8.62 21.92
N SER A 100 -4.99 -8.84 22.72
CA SER A 100 -5.14 -9.11 24.15
C SER A 100 -5.78 -7.94 24.89
N ARG A 101 -5.35 -6.71 24.60
CA ARG A 101 -5.84 -5.50 25.27
C ARG A 101 -7.30 -5.19 24.95
N TYR A 102 -7.69 -5.35 23.68
CA TYR A 102 -9.02 -4.98 23.21
C TYR A 102 -9.97 -6.17 23.07
N GLY A 103 -9.61 -7.36 23.58
CA GLY A 103 -10.44 -8.56 23.49
C GLY A 103 -10.72 -9.02 22.05
N ARG A 104 -9.84 -8.67 21.11
CA ARG A 104 -10.00 -8.97 19.68
C ARG A 104 -9.34 -10.30 19.31
N LYS A 105 -9.73 -10.84 18.15
CA LYS A 105 -9.10 -12.00 17.52
C LYS A 105 -8.87 -11.68 16.04
N GLY A 106 -7.89 -12.35 15.43
CA GLY A 106 -7.59 -12.21 14.00
C GLY A 106 -6.57 -11.12 13.68
N HIS A 107 -6.55 -10.70 12.42
CA HIS A 107 -5.56 -9.77 11.88
C HIS A 107 -5.83 -8.32 12.29
N LEU A 108 -4.77 -7.60 12.63
CA LEU A 108 -4.81 -6.15 12.88
C LEU A 108 -4.49 -5.35 11.61
N PHE A 109 -3.48 -5.80 10.86
CA PHE A 109 -3.01 -5.16 9.63
C PHE A 109 -3.66 -5.80 8.39
N ARG A 110 -3.96 -4.98 7.38
CA ARG A 110 -4.66 -5.38 6.14
C ARG A 110 -3.93 -6.43 5.31
N GLU A 111 -2.62 -6.28 5.23
CA GLU A 111 -1.75 -7.13 4.43
C GLU A 111 -0.39 -7.24 5.10
N ARG A 112 0.50 -8.05 4.53
CA ARG A 112 1.93 -7.94 4.85
C ARG A 112 2.39 -6.51 4.53
N PHE A 113 3.34 -5.98 5.29
CA PHE A 113 3.92 -4.66 5.04
C PHE A 113 4.29 -4.44 3.57
N LYS A 114 4.08 -3.22 3.09
CA LYS A 114 4.64 -2.76 1.80
C LYS A 114 6.04 -2.23 2.05
N ALA A 115 6.92 -2.41 1.07
CA ALA A 115 8.25 -1.86 1.07
C ALA A 115 8.55 -1.25 -0.30
N ALA A 116 9.01 0.00 -0.30
CA ALA A 116 9.60 0.65 -1.46
C ALA A 116 11.12 0.72 -1.26
N LEU A 117 11.87 0.50 -2.36
CA LEU A 117 13.32 0.66 -2.42
C LEU A 117 13.66 2.11 -2.74
N VAL A 118 14.48 2.73 -1.90
CA VAL A 118 14.86 4.13 -2.02
C VAL A 118 16.37 4.21 -2.14
N GLU A 119 16.88 4.90 -3.15
CA GLU A 119 18.31 5.19 -3.30
C GLU A 119 18.78 6.10 -2.15
N LYS A 120 19.66 5.57 -1.30
CA LYS A 120 20.06 6.22 -0.05
C LYS A 120 20.69 7.59 -0.30
N GLU A 121 21.65 7.65 -1.21
CA GLU A 121 22.48 8.84 -1.44
C GLU A 121 21.66 10.06 -1.83
N ASN A 122 20.69 9.89 -2.74
CA ASN A 122 19.93 11.00 -3.31
C ASN A 122 18.61 11.30 -2.60
N TYR A 123 17.99 10.28 -1.97
CA TYR A 123 16.61 10.39 -1.50
C TYR A 123 16.43 10.14 0.00
N LEU A 124 17.44 9.69 0.75
CA LEU A 124 17.31 9.44 2.19
C LEU A 124 16.77 10.68 2.93
N LEU A 125 17.43 11.82 2.75
CA LEU A 125 17.05 13.05 3.44
C LEU A 125 15.63 13.51 3.05
N LYS A 126 15.30 13.54 1.75
CA LYS A 126 13.96 13.91 1.27
C LYS A 126 12.87 12.97 1.80
N MET A 127 13.17 11.67 1.90
CA MET A 127 12.25 10.69 2.46
C MET A 127 12.01 10.84 3.96
N THR A 128 13.01 11.28 4.73
CA THR A 128 12.78 11.62 6.15
C THR A 128 11.78 12.77 6.28
N VAL A 129 11.94 13.85 5.51
CA VAL A 129 11.02 15.01 5.53
C VAL A 129 9.63 14.60 5.06
N TYR A 130 9.55 13.91 3.93
CA TYR A 130 8.29 13.38 3.40
C TYR A 130 7.49 12.63 4.45
N MET A 131 8.18 11.78 5.23
CA MET A 131 7.58 10.99 6.29
C MET A 131 7.17 11.87 7.48
N HIS A 132 8.06 12.74 7.96
CA HIS A 132 7.85 13.59 9.13
C HIS A 132 6.73 14.60 8.96
N LEU A 133 6.41 15.03 7.74
CA LEU A 133 5.30 15.94 7.46
C LEU A 133 3.93 15.25 7.33
N ASN A 134 3.85 13.91 7.42
CA ASN A 134 2.56 13.22 7.31
C ASN A 134 1.54 13.59 8.40
N PRO A 135 1.90 13.77 9.68
CA PRO A 135 0.93 14.14 10.72
C PRO A 135 0.20 15.45 10.40
N GLU A 136 0.92 16.47 9.92
CA GLU A 136 0.35 17.74 9.49
C GLU A 136 -0.50 17.57 8.21
N LYS A 137 0.01 16.82 7.21
CA LYS A 137 -0.74 16.51 5.99
C LYS A 137 -2.08 15.81 6.25
N LEU A 138 -2.16 15.01 7.31
CA LEU A 138 -3.37 14.29 7.73
C LEU A 138 -4.19 15.05 8.77
N ASN A 139 -3.84 16.32 9.05
CA ASN A 139 -4.50 17.16 10.03
C ASN A 139 -4.55 16.56 11.46
N LEU A 140 -3.55 15.74 11.83
CA LEU A 140 -3.44 15.17 13.18
C LEU A 140 -2.91 16.20 14.18
N ILE A 141 -2.07 17.12 13.72
CA ILE A 141 -1.50 18.22 14.50
C ILE A 141 -1.14 19.36 13.53
N PRO A 142 -1.26 20.65 13.92
CA PRO A 142 -0.91 21.77 13.05
C PRO A 142 0.59 21.88 12.74
N ASP A 143 1.45 21.25 13.54
CA ASP A 143 2.90 21.31 13.38
C ASP A 143 3.51 19.96 13.70
N SER A 144 4.02 19.29 12.66
CA SER A 144 4.58 17.93 12.79
C SER A 144 5.79 17.84 13.71
N ARG A 145 6.48 18.96 14.00
CA ARG A 145 7.58 19.04 14.96
C ARG A 145 7.15 18.63 16.37
N ASN A 146 5.87 18.83 16.68
CA ASN A 146 5.29 18.54 17.98
C ASN A 146 4.60 17.17 18.01
N TYR A 147 4.65 16.39 16.92
CA TYR A 147 4.00 15.08 16.88
C TYR A 147 4.82 14.05 17.65
N PRO A 148 4.34 13.56 18.82
CA PRO A 148 5.16 12.77 19.73
C PRO A 148 5.51 11.41 19.14
N TYR A 149 4.63 10.80 18.35
CA TYR A 149 4.81 9.44 17.84
C TYR A 149 5.57 9.39 16.50
N SER A 150 6.53 10.30 16.32
CA SER A 150 7.46 10.32 15.19
C SER A 150 8.90 10.48 15.67
N SER A 151 9.85 10.28 14.76
CA SER A 151 11.25 10.60 15.03
C SER A 151 11.60 12.07 14.78
N TYR A 152 10.68 12.92 14.30
CA TYR A 152 10.96 14.32 13.98
C TYR A 152 11.51 15.11 15.19
N PRO A 153 10.96 14.99 16.41
CA PRO A 153 11.52 15.68 17.58
C PRO A 153 13.02 15.37 17.82
N SER A 154 13.45 14.13 17.58
CA SER A 154 14.87 13.74 17.72
C SER A 154 15.79 14.38 16.68
N TYR A 155 15.24 14.80 15.53
CA TYR A 155 15.97 15.58 14.51
C TYR A 155 16.12 17.05 14.89
N LEU A 156 15.27 17.56 15.79
CA LEU A 156 15.37 18.93 16.31
C LEU A 156 16.31 18.99 17.52
N ASN A 157 16.25 17.96 18.38
CA ASN A 157 17.11 17.86 19.54
C ASN A 157 17.53 16.40 19.81
N GLN A 158 18.81 16.10 19.57
CA GLN A 158 19.39 14.76 19.74
C GLN A 158 19.54 14.35 21.22
N GLU A 159 19.37 15.28 22.16
CA GLU A 159 19.39 15.02 23.60
C GLU A 159 18.01 14.61 24.14
N ILE A 160 16.93 14.88 23.40
CA ILE A 160 15.58 14.45 23.78
C ILE A 160 15.42 12.99 23.30
N PRO A 161 15.39 12.00 24.21
CA PRO A 161 14.95 10.68 23.83
C PRO A 161 13.50 10.83 23.35
N GLY A 162 13.16 10.32 22.16
CA GLY A 162 11.75 10.22 21.73
C GLY A 162 10.91 9.45 22.76
N PRO A 163 9.59 9.29 22.57
CA PRO A 163 8.67 8.78 23.61
C PRO A 163 9.08 7.46 24.29
N THR A 164 9.92 6.65 23.64
CA THR A 164 10.46 5.37 24.17
C THR A 164 11.99 5.29 24.19
N GLY A 165 12.66 6.42 23.99
CA GLY A 165 14.12 6.49 23.98
C GLY A 165 14.78 5.59 22.95
N ILE A 166 14.17 5.41 21.77
CA ILE A 166 14.84 4.77 20.64
C ILE A 166 16.09 5.61 20.32
N ASN A 167 17.27 5.00 20.44
CA ASN A 167 18.51 5.66 20.10
C ASN A 167 18.69 5.70 18.58
N LEU A 168 18.57 6.90 18.01
CA LEU A 168 18.75 7.19 16.59
C LEU A 168 19.99 8.05 16.31
N LYS A 169 20.90 8.20 17.29
CA LYS A 169 22.02 9.16 17.19
C LYS A 169 22.93 8.89 15.98
N GLU A 170 23.19 7.63 15.67
CA GLU A 170 24.03 7.26 14.52
C GLU A 170 23.33 7.57 13.20
N GLU A 171 22.07 7.18 13.08
CA GLU A 171 21.25 7.36 11.89
C GLU A 171 20.98 8.84 11.61
N ILE A 172 20.68 9.64 12.64
CA ILE A 172 20.50 11.10 12.52
C ILE A 172 21.81 11.75 12.08
N ARG A 173 22.98 11.33 12.61
CA ARG A 173 24.28 11.83 12.15
C ARG A 173 24.53 11.52 10.68
N GLU A 174 24.13 10.34 10.20
CA GLU A 174 24.22 10.01 8.77
C GLU A 174 23.34 10.93 7.92
N VAL A 175 22.10 11.18 8.33
CA VAL A 175 21.22 12.12 7.61
C VAL A 175 21.77 13.55 7.66
N PHE A 176 22.35 13.96 8.78
CA PHE A 176 22.92 15.30 8.93
C PHE A 176 24.14 15.55 8.05
N LYS A 177 24.93 14.51 7.74
CA LYS A 177 26.00 14.63 6.73
C LYS A 177 25.45 15.01 5.35
N LEU A 178 24.23 14.61 5.03
CA LEU A 178 23.56 14.95 3.77
C LEU A 178 22.98 16.37 3.75
N LEU A 179 22.80 17.00 4.91
CA LEU A 179 22.30 18.38 5.01
C LEU A 179 23.33 19.42 4.54
N GLY A 180 24.61 19.04 4.37
CA GLY A 180 25.65 19.96 3.90
C GLY A 180 25.87 21.16 4.82
N GLY A 181 25.62 21.01 6.13
CA GLY A 181 25.78 22.07 7.14
C GLY A 181 24.50 22.86 7.46
N LYS A 182 23.39 22.63 6.75
CA LYS A 182 22.07 23.18 7.11
C LYS A 182 21.48 22.48 8.33
N CYS A 183 20.59 23.15 9.05
CA CYS A 183 19.79 22.46 10.06
C CYS A 183 18.62 21.71 9.40
N TYR A 184 18.06 20.72 10.11
CA TYR A 184 16.98 19.90 9.55
C TYR A 184 15.73 20.73 9.23
N GLU A 185 15.39 21.72 10.07
CA GLU A 185 14.23 22.60 9.85
C GLU A 185 14.37 23.48 8.61
N GLU A 186 15.57 23.96 8.30
CA GLU A 186 15.84 24.70 7.07
C GLU A 186 15.55 23.82 5.85
N PHE A 187 16.04 22.59 5.85
CA PHE A 187 15.79 21.66 4.75
C PHE A 187 14.31 21.28 4.62
N VAL A 188 13.59 21.13 5.73
CA VAL A 188 12.13 20.89 5.71
C VAL A 188 11.40 22.03 4.99
N LYS A 189 11.80 23.29 5.19
CA LYS A 189 11.21 24.46 4.52
C LYS A 189 11.56 24.56 3.05
N GLU A 190 12.71 24.04 2.65
CA GLU A 190 13.14 24.01 1.24
C GLU A 190 12.46 22.91 0.43
N MET A 191 11.93 21.88 1.09
CA MET A 191 11.23 20.78 0.43
C MET A 191 10.00 21.30 -0.31
N THR A 192 10.04 21.21 -1.64
CA THR A 192 8.96 21.73 -2.48
C THR A 192 7.75 20.79 -2.53
N GLN A 193 6.59 21.35 -2.88
CA GLN A 193 5.39 20.55 -3.15
C GLN A 193 5.63 19.58 -4.32
N GLU A 194 6.33 20.01 -5.37
CA GLU A 194 6.64 19.17 -6.53
C GLU A 194 7.47 17.95 -6.14
N GLU A 195 8.51 18.12 -5.31
CA GLU A 195 9.32 17.01 -4.81
C GLU A 195 8.51 16.06 -3.93
N THR A 196 7.64 16.60 -3.08
CA THR A 196 6.75 15.81 -2.22
C THR A 196 5.78 14.96 -3.05
N GLU A 197 5.18 15.55 -4.08
CA GLU A 197 4.30 14.85 -4.99
C GLU A 197 5.05 13.82 -5.85
N PHE A 198 6.27 14.15 -6.28
CA PHE A 198 7.14 13.22 -7.00
C PHE A 198 7.39 11.95 -6.17
N LEU A 199 7.80 12.11 -4.91
CA LEU A 199 7.99 11.00 -3.98
C LEU A 199 6.69 10.20 -3.81
N HIS A 200 5.56 10.87 -3.56
CA HIS A 200 4.28 10.20 -3.42
C HIS A 200 3.91 9.37 -4.66
N ARG A 201 4.09 9.93 -5.87
CA ARG A 201 3.82 9.21 -7.13
C ARG A 201 4.72 7.99 -7.29
N LYS A 202 6.02 8.09 -6.99
CA LYS A 202 6.97 6.98 -7.10
C LYS A 202 6.69 5.86 -6.09
N LEU A 203 6.33 6.22 -4.86
CA LEU A 203 5.93 5.26 -3.84
C LEU A 203 4.66 4.48 -4.23
N GLN A 204 3.70 5.13 -4.90
CA GLN A 204 2.50 4.47 -5.44
C GLN A 204 2.78 3.64 -6.70
N ARG A 205 3.70 4.10 -7.56
CA ARG A 205 4.01 3.49 -8.86
C ARG A 205 5.29 2.66 -8.82
N GLY A 206 5.15 1.41 -8.39
CA GLY A 206 6.20 0.41 -8.55
C GLY A 206 7.22 0.35 -7.42
N GLY A 207 7.18 1.27 -6.45
CA GLY A 207 7.93 1.13 -5.19
C GLY A 207 9.45 1.21 -5.35
N ILE A 208 9.94 1.94 -6.36
CA ILE A 208 11.37 2.28 -6.50
C ILE A 208 11.47 3.80 -6.58
N VAL A 209 12.30 4.40 -5.73
CA VAL A 209 12.58 5.83 -5.67
C VAL A 209 14.09 6.01 -5.83
N GLY A 210 14.53 6.57 -6.95
CA GLY A 210 15.95 6.70 -7.22
C GLY A 210 16.22 7.40 -8.55
N SER A 211 17.50 7.58 -8.85
CA SER A 211 18.01 7.94 -10.17
C SER A 211 17.62 6.89 -11.23
N ASP A 212 17.64 7.27 -12.50
CA ASP A 212 17.40 6.33 -13.61
C ASP A 212 18.43 5.20 -13.65
N GLU A 213 19.65 5.44 -13.16
CA GLU A 213 20.68 4.42 -12.99
C GLU A 213 20.28 3.42 -11.89
N PHE A 214 19.89 3.92 -10.72
CA PHE A 214 19.43 3.08 -9.61
C PHE A 214 18.21 2.27 -10.00
N GLU A 215 17.22 2.86 -10.66
CA GLU A 215 16.03 2.15 -11.11
C GLU A 215 16.38 1.02 -12.09
N ARG A 216 17.27 1.27 -13.05
CA ARG A 216 17.73 0.22 -13.98
C ARG A 216 18.45 -0.90 -13.26
N ARG A 217 19.35 -0.57 -12.31
CA ARG A 217 20.07 -1.55 -11.50
C ARG A 217 19.13 -2.42 -10.69
N VAL A 218 18.21 -1.81 -9.93
CA VAL A 218 17.21 -2.53 -9.13
C VAL A 218 16.36 -3.45 -10.00
N ARG A 219 15.87 -2.97 -11.15
CA ARG A 219 15.07 -3.80 -12.05
C ARG A 219 15.85 -4.98 -12.61
N SER A 220 17.13 -4.77 -12.94
CA SER A 220 18.02 -5.84 -13.40
C SER A 220 18.24 -6.90 -12.31
N GLU A 221 18.50 -6.49 -11.06
CA GLU A 221 18.67 -7.40 -9.93
C GLU A 221 17.38 -8.17 -9.62
N ILE A 222 16.22 -7.52 -9.68
CA ILE A 222 14.91 -8.17 -9.53
C ILE A 222 14.70 -9.22 -10.63
N GLN A 223 15.00 -8.89 -11.88
CA GLN A 223 14.86 -9.81 -13.00
C GLN A 223 15.81 -11.00 -12.87
N ALA A 224 17.06 -10.76 -12.46
CA ALA A 224 18.04 -11.81 -12.21
C ALA A 224 17.56 -12.75 -11.10
N TYR A 225 17.05 -12.20 -9.98
CA TYR A 225 16.48 -12.96 -8.88
C TYR A 225 15.29 -13.82 -9.32
N GLN A 226 14.41 -13.29 -10.16
CA GLN A 226 13.24 -14.01 -10.68
C GLN A 226 13.59 -15.08 -11.73
N SER A 227 14.73 -14.96 -12.40
CA SER A 227 15.18 -15.88 -13.45
C SER A 227 15.99 -17.07 -12.93
N GLN A 228 16.33 -17.08 -11.63
CA GLN A 228 16.98 -18.24 -11.01
C GLN A 228 15.97 -19.41 -10.96
N PRO A 229 16.32 -20.60 -11.47
CA PRO A 229 15.47 -21.78 -11.30
C PRO A 229 15.30 -22.01 -9.80
N GLN A 230 14.04 -22.14 -9.34
CA GLN A 230 13.74 -22.54 -7.97
C GLN A 230 14.22 -23.99 -7.77
N GLY A 231 15.52 -24.14 -7.51
CA GLY A 231 16.14 -25.37 -7.09
C GLY A 231 15.71 -25.69 -5.66
N GLN A 232 15.20 -26.91 -5.50
CA GLN A 232 15.04 -27.69 -4.28
C GLN A 232 15.67 -27.06 -3.01
N GLY A 233 14.86 -26.95 -1.96
CA GLY A 233 15.30 -26.55 -0.63
C GLY A 233 16.56 -27.31 -0.22
N GLN A 234 17.66 -26.57 -0.06
CA GLN A 234 18.84 -27.05 0.64
C GLN A 234 18.50 -27.08 2.13
N GLY A 235 17.96 -28.22 2.57
CA GLY A 235 18.18 -28.68 3.93
C GLY A 235 19.69 -28.81 4.15
N VAL A 236 20.13 -28.30 5.29
CA VAL A 236 21.47 -28.51 5.85
C VAL A 236 21.81 -30.00 5.78
N SER A 237 22.80 -30.38 4.97
CA SER A 237 23.30 -31.76 4.95
C SER A 237 24.39 -31.94 5.99
N GLY A 238 24.05 -32.64 7.07
CA GLY A 238 24.97 -33.54 7.74
C GLY A 238 24.74 -34.95 7.20
N ALA A 239 25.78 -35.54 6.63
CA ALA A 239 26.00 -36.96 6.35
C ALA A 239 25.02 -37.75 5.41
N ARG A 240 25.63 -38.17 4.28
CA ARG A 240 25.31 -39.19 3.27
C ARG A 240 24.41 -40.38 3.69
N TYR A 241 23.52 -40.81 2.78
CA TYR A 241 23.50 -42.16 2.18
C TYR A 241 22.81 -42.15 0.80
N LYS A 242 23.32 -42.97 -0.13
CA LYS A 242 22.84 -43.19 -1.51
C LYS A 242 21.73 -44.25 -1.54
N LEU A 243 20.72 -44.10 -2.42
CA LEU A 243 20.26 -45.19 -3.28
C LEU A 243 19.50 -44.64 -4.50
N PHE A 244 19.78 -45.22 -5.66
CA PHE A 244 19.21 -44.92 -6.97
C PHE A 244 18.12 -45.97 -7.32
N VAL A 245 17.34 -45.64 -8.36
CA VAL A 245 16.53 -46.52 -9.25
C VAL A 245 14.99 -46.42 -9.15
N VAL A 246 14.46 -45.57 -10.05
CA VAL A 246 13.49 -45.81 -11.15
C VAL A 246 12.31 -46.79 -10.94
N SER A 247 11.10 -46.26 -11.10
CA SER A 247 10.01 -46.65 -12.04
C SER A 247 8.71 -46.01 -11.49
N GLY A 248 7.82 -45.37 -12.25
CA GLY A 248 7.30 -45.72 -13.56
C GLY A 248 5.77 -45.84 -13.42
N SER A 249 5.09 -44.68 -13.48
CA SER A 249 3.73 -44.48 -14.01
C SER A 249 2.51 -45.04 -13.25
N LEU A 250 1.57 -44.17 -12.81
CA LEU A 250 0.26 -43.88 -13.47
C LEU A 250 -0.68 -43.06 -12.53
N LEU A 251 -1.07 -41.84 -12.94
CA LEU A 251 -2.48 -41.37 -13.03
C LEU A 251 -2.58 -39.87 -13.43
N LEU A 252 -2.67 -39.70 -14.75
CA LEU A 252 -3.42 -38.77 -15.60
C LEU A 252 -4.39 -37.70 -15.04
N VAL A 253 -4.39 -36.58 -15.79
CA VAL A 253 -5.42 -35.57 -16.17
C VAL A 253 -5.48 -34.22 -15.41
N PHE A 254 -5.32 -33.16 -16.22
CA PHE A 254 -5.65 -31.73 -16.07
C PHE A 254 -4.47 -30.75 -15.94
N ALA A 255 -3.83 -30.41 -17.07
CA ALA A 255 -3.24 -29.09 -17.31
C ALA A 255 -2.64 -28.98 -18.73
N PHE A 256 -3.44 -28.77 -19.79
CA PHE A 256 -2.87 -28.33 -21.09
C PHE A 256 -3.74 -27.39 -21.95
N SER A 257 -4.88 -26.88 -21.47
CA SER A 257 -5.71 -25.94 -22.26
C SER A 257 -5.55 -24.45 -21.93
N MET A 258 -4.80 -24.06 -20.89
CA MET A 258 -4.74 -22.65 -20.43
C MET A 258 -3.53 -21.83 -20.94
N ILE A 259 -2.54 -22.48 -21.57
CA ILE A 259 -1.31 -21.78 -22.01
C ILE A 259 -1.43 -21.25 -23.44
N GLY A 260 -2.23 -21.90 -24.30
CA GLY A 260 -2.45 -21.45 -25.68
C GLY A 260 -3.26 -20.16 -25.82
N ALA A 261 -4.22 -19.91 -24.91
CA ALA A 261 -5.07 -18.72 -24.96
C ALA A 261 -4.34 -17.45 -24.46
N TYR A 262 -3.41 -17.59 -23.51
CA TYR A 262 -2.66 -16.46 -22.95
C TYR A 262 -1.66 -15.86 -23.95
N PHE A 263 -1.05 -16.70 -24.81
CA PHE A 263 -0.11 -16.24 -25.84
C PHE A 263 -0.79 -15.65 -27.09
N TYR A 264 -2.04 -16.01 -27.38
CA TYR A 264 -2.79 -15.42 -28.51
C TYR A 264 -3.23 -13.97 -28.23
N PHE A 265 -3.51 -13.62 -26.96
CA PHE A 265 -4.06 -12.30 -26.62
C PHE A 265 -2.99 -11.20 -26.44
N THR A 266 -1.76 -11.53 -26.05
CA THR A 266 -0.70 -10.53 -25.81
C THR A 266 -0.19 -9.87 -27.09
N ASN A 267 -0.39 -10.48 -28.26
CA ASN A 267 0.07 -9.93 -29.55
C ASN A 267 -0.99 -9.15 -30.36
N LYS A 268 -2.22 -8.96 -29.85
CA LYS A 268 -3.29 -8.23 -30.59
C LYS A 268 -3.84 -6.96 -29.92
N SER A 269 -3.27 -6.48 -28.81
CA SER A 269 -3.72 -5.20 -28.20
C SER A 269 -2.84 -3.98 -28.53
N LEU A 270 -1.75 -4.13 -29.28
CA LEU A 270 -0.99 -3.01 -29.83
C LEU A 270 -1.55 -2.57 -31.19
N LYS A 271 -2.72 -1.90 -31.17
CA LYS A 271 -3.15 -0.89 -32.15
C LYS A 271 -4.54 -0.38 -31.77
N LEU A 272 -4.61 0.64 -30.93
CA LEU A 272 -5.71 1.61 -30.98
C LEU A 272 -5.13 3.01 -30.90
N LYS A 273 -5.30 3.75 -32.00
CA LYS A 273 -5.06 5.19 -32.08
C LYS A 273 -5.86 5.87 -30.98
N SER A 274 -5.18 6.58 -30.09
CA SER A 274 -5.79 7.47 -29.12
C SER A 274 -6.42 8.65 -29.85
N VAL A 275 -7.74 8.61 -30.04
CA VAL A 275 -8.52 9.83 -30.26
C VAL A 275 -8.64 10.50 -28.89
N LYS A 276 -7.93 11.62 -28.69
CA LYS A 276 -8.18 12.53 -27.57
C LYS A 276 -9.58 13.12 -27.77
N MET A 277 -10.53 12.79 -26.90
CA MET A 277 -11.70 13.62 -26.66
C MET A 277 -11.55 14.23 -25.27
N GLU A 278 -11.39 15.55 -25.22
CA GLU A 278 -11.42 16.35 -23.99
C GLU A 278 -12.87 16.39 -23.48
N PHE A 279 -13.17 15.65 -22.42
CA PHE A 279 -14.38 15.86 -21.65
C PHE A 279 -14.05 16.75 -20.46
N GLN A 280 -14.75 17.87 -20.31
CA GLN A 280 -14.76 18.64 -19.06
C GLN A 280 -15.32 17.73 -17.95
N GLY A 281 -14.44 17.28 -17.06
CA GLY A 281 -14.77 16.34 -15.99
C GLY A 281 -15.77 16.92 -14.98
N ILE A 282 -16.36 16.05 -14.15
CA ILE A 282 -17.17 16.47 -13.00
C ILE A 282 -16.23 17.08 -11.96
N THR A 283 -16.45 18.34 -11.60
CA THR A 283 -15.58 19.10 -10.66
C THR A 283 -16.31 19.59 -9.41
N LYS A 284 -17.64 19.50 -9.38
CA LYS A 284 -18.47 19.86 -8.23
C LYS A 284 -19.51 18.77 -7.92
N PRO A 285 -19.88 18.55 -6.64
CA PRO A 285 -20.89 17.56 -6.24
C PRO A 285 -22.19 17.63 -7.04
N GLU A 286 -22.72 18.83 -7.28
CA GLU A 286 -23.97 19.04 -8.00
C GLU A 286 -23.92 18.61 -9.47
N GLU A 287 -22.73 18.55 -10.08
CA GLU A 287 -22.54 18.11 -11.46
C GLU A 287 -22.65 16.59 -11.61
N LEU A 288 -22.63 15.84 -10.49
CA LEU A 288 -22.86 14.40 -10.49
C LEU A 288 -24.33 14.07 -10.74
N ASP A 289 -25.25 14.94 -10.33
CA ASP A 289 -26.66 14.73 -10.62
C ASP A 289 -26.94 14.85 -12.13
N ASN A 290 -27.92 14.09 -12.60
CA ASN A 290 -28.24 13.92 -14.03
C ASN A 290 -27.12 13.26 -14.86
N THR A 291 -26.34 12.37 -14.24
CA THR A 291 -25.31 11.60 -14.94
C THR A 291 -25.62 10.10 -14.97
N GLN A 292 -25.12 9.44 -16.01
CA GLN A 292 -25.20 7.99 -16.16
C GLN A 292 -23.81 7.46 -16.52
N TRP A 293 -23.32 6.54 -15.70
CA TRP A 293 -21.98 5.98 -15.74
C TRP A 293 -22.05 4.51 -16.11
N GLN A 294 -21.29 4.08 -17.11
CA GLN A 294 -21.01 2.66 -17.28
C GLN A 294 -19.78 2.32 -16.47
N VAL A 295 -19.92 1.37 -15.55
CA VAL A 295 -18.84 0.90 -14.69
C VAL A 295 -18.59 -0.57 -14.93
N ARG A 296 -17.34 -0.97 -14.79
CA ARG A 296 -16.91 -2.36 -14.73
C ARG A 296 -16.79 -2.76 -13.27
N LEU A 297 -17.58 -3.72 -12.83
CA LEU A 297 -17.51 -4.37 -11.52
C LEU A 297 -16.56 -5.57 -11.61
N ILE A 298 -15.53 -5.59 -10.77
CA ILE A 298 -14.47 -6.61 -10.74
C ILE A 298 -14.58 -7.35 -9.40
N PRO A 299 -14.96 -8.64 -9.40
CA PRO A 299 -15.12 -9.41 -8.17
C PRO A 299 -13.78 -9.60 -7.43
N ALA A 300 -13.76 -9.35 -6.12
CA ALA A 300 -12.55 -9.48 -5.29
C ALA A 300 -12.06 -10.93 -5.17
N GLY A 301 -12.96 -11.91 -5.25
CA GLY A 301 -12.65 -13.35 -5.19
C GLY A 301 -12.19 -13.97 -6.51
N GLY A 302 -12.05 -13.18 -7.57
CA GLY A 302 -11.91 -13.68 -8.95
C GLY A 302 -13.27 -14.10 -9.53
N GLY A 303 -13.41 -14.02 -10.85
CA GLY A 303 -14.68 -14.26 -11.56
C GLY A 303 -14.80 -13.40 -12.81
N GLU A 304 -15.93 -13.49 -13.50
CA GLU A 304 -16.21 -12.68 -14.68
C GLU A 304 -16.49 -11.22 -14.30
N GLU A 305 -15.88 -10.30 -15.05
CA GLU A 305 -16.18 -8.88 -14.94
C GLU A 305 -17.61 -8.61 -15.39
N ILE A 306 -18.29 -7.73 -14.65
CA ILE A 306 -19.68 -7.38 -14.92
C ILE A 306 -19.74 -5.92 -15.32
N ILE A 307 -20.53 -5.59 -16.34
CA ILE A 307 -20.87 -4.20 -16.64
C ILE A 307 -22.15 -3.84 -15.91
N ASP A 308 -22.13 -2.71 -15.22
CA ASP A 308 -23.32 -2.08 -14.64
C ASP A 308 -23.43 -0.63 -15.11
N THR A 309 -24.64 -0.10 -15.04
CA THR A 309 -24.93 1.29 -15.34
C THR A 309 -25.45 1.98 -14.09
N LEU A 310 -24.66 2.90 -13.56
CA LEU A 310 -24.99 3.72 -12.40
C LEU A 310 -25.63 5.02 -12.86
N SER A 311 -26.77 5.40 -12.30
CA SER A 311 -27.44 6.66 -12.61
C SER A 311 -27.64 7.48 -11.34
N PHE A 312 -27.30 8.77 -11.44
CA PHE A 312 -27.55 9.78 -10.43
C PHE A 312 -28.62 10.72 -11.00
N LEU A 313 -29.85 10.62 -10.50
CA LEU A 313 -31.00 11.34 -11.06
C LEU A 313 -31.87 11.91 -9.95
N GLY A 314 -31.97 13.23 -9.87
CA GLY A 314 -32.79 13.91 -8.87
C GLY A 314 -32.40 13.54 -7.44
N GLY A 315 -31.09 13.42 -7.17
CA GLY A 315 -30.55 13.02 -5.87
C GLY A 315 -30.71 11.53 -5.52
N LYS A 316 -31.22 10.71 -6.46
CA LYS A 316 -31.30 9.25 -6.31
C LYS A 316 -30.17 8.56 -7.03
N PHE A 317 -29.62 7.53 -6.39
CA PHE A 317 -28.71 6.57 -6.97
C PHE A 317 -29.46 5.31 -7.41
N ILE A 318 -29.13 4.84 -8.62
CA ILE A 318 -29.70 3.65 -9.25
C ILE A 318 -28.57 2.84 -9.88
N SER A 319 -28.40 1.60 -9.44
CA SER A 319 -27.68 0.56 -10.17
C SER A 319 -28.68 -0.21 -11.04
N ALA A 320 -28.48 -0.22 -12.37
CA ALA A 320 -29.36 -0.93 -13.29
C ALA A 320 -29.38 -2.44 -13.00
N LYS A 321 -28.20 -3.02 -12.72
CA LYS A 321 -28.07 -4.44 -12.39
C LYS A 321 -28.77 -4.78 -11.08
N LEU A 322 -28.51 -4.06 -9.99
CA LEU A 322 -29.13 -4.37 -8.70
C LEU A 322 -30.65 -4.10 -8.71
N SER A 323 -31.10 -3.07 -9.43
CA SER A 323 -32.55 -2.80 -9.60
C SER A 323 -33.25 -3.97 -10.30
N SER A 324 -32.61 -4.60 -11.29
CA SER A 324 -33.15 -5.82 -11.92
C SER A 324 -33.25 -7.02 -10.96
N SER A 325 -32.46 -7.02 -9.88
CA SER A 325 -32.51 -8.00 -8.79
C SER A 325 -33.38 -7.55 -7.60
N GLY A 326 -34.15 -6.47 -7.75
CA GLY A 326 -35.12 -5.98 -6.76
C GLY A 326 -34.57 -5.02 -5.71
N PHE A 327 -33.31 -4.59 -5.80
CA PHE A 327 -32.77 -3.58 -4.88
C PHE A 327 -33.43 -2.22 -5.08
N SER A 328 -33.73 -1.55 -3.97
CA SER A 328 -34.35 -0.22 -3.97
C SER A 328 -33.43 0.84 -4.58
N HIS A 329 -34.01 1.90 -5.15
CA HIS A 329 -33.28 3.14 -5.37
C HIS A 329 -32.93 3.77 -4.03
N SER A 330 -31.85 4.53 -3.96
CA SER A 330 -31.30 5.04 -2.70
C SER A 330 -30.96 6.52 -2.79
N ASN A 331 -30.96 7.23 -1.66
CA ASN A 331 -30.41 8.58 -1.60
C ASN A 331 -28.88 8.48 -1.53
N CYS A 332 -28.19 9.35 -2.24
CA CYS A 332 -26.74 9.37 -2.22
C CYS A 332 -26.24 10.54 -1.35
N SER A 333 -25.34 10.25 -0.41
CA SER A 333 -24.54 11.28 0.25
C SER A 333 -23.37 11.62 -0.66
N ILE A 334 -23.20 12.90 -0.99
CA ILE A 334 -22.13 13.37 -1.87
C ILE A 334 -21.41 14.50 -1.16
N THR A 335 -20.09 14.40 -1.09
CA THR A 335 -19.21 15.37 -0.42
C THR A 335 -18.05 15.72 -1.35
N GLN A 336 -17.52 16.94 -1.22
CA GLN A 336 -16.30 17.35 -1.89
C GLN A 336 -15.18 17.43 -0.87
N GLU A 337 -14.11 16.68 -1.11
CA GLU A 337 -12.91 16.68 -0.28
C GLU A 337 -12.06 17.92 -0.57
N SER A 338 -11.18 18.28 0.37
CA SER A 338 -10.32 19.47 0.26
C SER A 338 -9.35 19.43 -0.93
N ASP A 339 -9.07 18.24 -1.47
CA ASP A 339 -8.24 18.04 -2.66
C ASP A 339 -9.03 18.09 -3.98
N GLY A 340 -10.33 18.42 -3.91
CA GLY A 340 -11.23 18.56 -5.04
C GLY A 340 -11.90 17.26 -5.50
N ARG A 341 -11.58 16.10 -4.90
CA ARG A 341 -12.27 14.84 -5.19
C ARG A 341 -13.72 14.89 -4.73
N ILE A 342 -14.61 14.29 -5.51
CA ILE A 342 -16.02 14.12 -5.12
C ILE A 342 -16.19 12.70 -4.61
N VAL A 343 -16.53 12.56 -3.33
CA VAL A 343 -16.79 11.28 -2.68
C VAL A 343 -18.27 11.10 -2.51
N TRP A 344 -18.77 9.92 -2.84
CA TRP A 344 -20.18 9.60 -2.73
C TRP A 344 -20.38 8.21 -2.14
N GLU A 345 -21.44 8.07 -1.36
CA GLU A 345 -21.81 6.81 -0.74
C GLU A 345 -23.33 6.64 -0.74
N THR A 346 -23.75 5.38 -0.79
CA THR A 346 -25.16 5.02 -0.70
C THR A 346 -25.34 3.56 -0.34
N MET A 347 -26.52 3.23 0.19
CA MET A 347 -26.91 1.86 0.48
C MET A 347 -28.26 1.56 -0.17
N GLN A 348 -28.30 0.49 -0.96
CA GLN A 348 -29.53 -0.10 -1.50
C GLN A 348 -29.89 -1.36 -0.70
N SER A 349 -31.17 -1.69 -0.63
CA SER A 349 -31.65 -2.88 0.09
C SER A 349 -32.70 -3.65 -0.70
N VAL A 350 -32.76 -4.97 -0.49
CA VAL A 350 -33.85 -5.85 -0.95
C VAL A 350 -34.14 -6.90 0.14
N GLY A 351 -35.33 -6.86 0.75
CA GLY A 351 -35.63 -7.72 1.90
C GLY A 351 -34.58 -7.55 3.02
N THR A 352 -33.87 -8.62 3.37
CA THR A 352 -32.74 -8.64 4.34
C THR A 352 -31.38 -8.39 3.70
N GLY A 353 -31.30 -8.30 2.36
CA GLY A 353 -30.07 -8.05 1.62
C GLY A 353 -29.73 -6.56 1.51
N THR A 354 -28.44 -6.24 1.54
CA THR A 354 -27.89 -4.88 1.43
C THR A 354 -26.77 -4.80 0.40
N ALA A 355 -26.70 -3.66 -0.29
CA ALA A 355 -25.65 -3.31 -1.22
C ALA A 355 -25.11 -1.93 -0.84
N SER A 356 -23.90 -1.90 -0.29
CA SER A 356 -23.21 -0.66 0.06
C SER A 356 -22.29 -0.23 -1.07
N TRP A 357 -22.45 1.00 -1.53
CA TRP A 357 -21.62 1.61 -2.54
C TRP A 357 -20.81 2.74 -1.94
N HIS A 358 -19.53 2.80 -2.28
CA HIS A 358 -18.66 3.93 -1.99
C HIS A 358 -17.85 4.22 -3.24
N GLY A 359 -17.87 5.46 -3.71
CA GLY A 359 -17.15 5.87 -4.91
C GLY A 359 -16.51 7.24 -4.77
N GLU A 360 -15.45 7.45 -5.54
CA GLU A 360 -14.77 8.73 -5.68
C GLU A 360 -14.64 9.08 -7.16
N ILE A 361 -14.73 10.38 -7.45
CA ILE A 361 -14.54 10.95 -8.79
C ILE A 361 -13.35 11.90 -8.74
N GLU A 362 -12.38 11.63 -9.60
CA GLU A 362 -11.17 12.41 -9.76
C GLU A 362 -10.85 12.52 -11.26
N GLN A 363 -10.66 13.74 -11.76
CA GLN A 363 -10.31 13.99 -13.17
C GLN A 363 -11.27 13.32 -14.18
N GLY A 364 -12.57 13.28 -13.87
CA GLY A 364 -13.60 12.68 -14.74
C GLY A 364 -13.66 11.15 -14.74
N ASN A 365 -12.87 10.47 -13.90
CA ASN A 365 -12.94 9.02 -13.72
C ASN A 365 -13.59 8.70 -12.37
N MET A 366 -14.54 7.77 -12.37
CA MET A 366 -15.17 7.26 -11.17
C MET A 366 -14.59 5.89 -10.83
N LYS A 367 -14.24 5.67 -9.56
CA LYS A 367 -13.83 4.37 -9.04
C LYS A 367 -14.37 4.16 -7.63
N GLY A 368 -14.47 2.92 -7.19
CA GLY A 368 -15.03 2.64 -5.88
C GLY A 368 -15.17 1.17 -5.55
N ILE A 369 -15.98 0.89 -4.53
CA ILE A 369 -16.27 -0.44 -4.01
C ILE A 369 -17.79 -0.63 -3.90
N LEU A 370 -18.25 -1.81 -4.31
CA LEU A 370 -19.57 -2.34 -4.03
C LEU A 370 -19.41 -3.55 -3.10
N SER A 371 -20.05 -3.49 -1.93
CA SER A 371 -20.16 -4.62 -1.01
C SER A 371 -21.59 -5.11 -0.95
N LEU A 372 -21.81 -6.33 -1.44
CA LEU A 372 -23.10 -7.00 -1.49
C LEU A 372 -23.18 -8.03 -0.36
N ARG A 373 -24.25 -7.96 0.42
CA ARG A 373 -24.55 -8.88 1.52
C ARG A 373 -25.99 -9.34 1.35
N GLU A 374 -26.17 -10.60 0.99
CA GLU A 374 -27.49 -11.22 0.83
C GLU A 374 -27.58 -12.42 1.78
N GLU A 375 -28.75 -12.61 2.39
CA GLU A 375 -28.99 -13.73 3.28
C GLU A 375 -28.85 -15.07 2.52
N GLY A 376 -28.10 -16.01 3.11
CA GLY A 376 -27.84 -17.32 2.49
C GLY A 376 -26.81 -17.33 1.35
N LYS A 377 -26.22 -16.18 0.98
CA LYS A 377 -25.13 -16.10 0.00
C LYS A 377 -23.82 -15.64 0.67
N PRO A 378 -22.65 -16.11 0.18
CA PRO A 378 -21.38 -15.55 0.60
C PRO A 378 -21.33 -14.03 0.35
N ALA A 379 -20.63 -13.31 1.21
CA ALA A 379 -20.32 -11.90 1.01
C ALA A 379 -19.58 -11.72 -0.33
N GLN A 380 -20.07 -10.81 -1.17
CA GLN A 380 -19.48 -10.49 -2.46
C GLN A 380 -19.02 -9.04 -2.45
N ASP A 381 -17.74 -8.82 -2.74
CA ASP A 381 -17.17 -7.49 -2.86
C ASP A 381 -16.65 -7.29 -4.28
N PHE A 382 -16.90 -6.11 -4.83
CA PHE A 382 -16.46 -5.70 -6.15
C PHE A 382 -15.70 -4.38 -6.04
N SER A 383 -14.55 -4.27 -6.69
CA SER A 383 -14.04 -2.95 -7.05
C SER A 383 -14.68 -2.52 -8.36
N PHE A 384 -14.94 -1.23 -8.56
CA PHE A 384 -15.45 -0.74 -9.83
C PHE A 384 -14.68 0.45 -10.36
N VAL A 385 -14.65 0.57 -11.70
CA VAL A 385 -14.05 1.69 -12.42
C VAL A 385 -14.95 2.07 -13.59
N SER A 386 -15.12 3.37 -13.82
CA SER A 386 -15.88 3.90 -14.95
C SER A 386 -15.19 3.60 -16.28
N ILE A 387 -15.98 3.17 -17.26
CA ILE A 387 -15.59 3.04 -18.66
C ILE A 387 -15.87 4.36 -19.39
N GLN A 388 -17.07 4.91 -19.17
CA GLN A 388 -17.56 6.14 -19.79
C GLN A 388 -18.74 6.69 -18.98
N TYR A 389 -19.05 7.96 -19.16
CA TYR A 389 -20.28 8.55 -18.65
C TYR A 389 -20.90 9.50 -19.65
N LYS A 390 -22.19 9.77 -19.47
CA LYS A 390 -22.93 10.80 -20.19
C LYS A 390 -23.73 11.64 -19.22
N ARG A 391 -23.85 12.94 -19.50
CA ARG A 391 -24.84 13.81 -18.86
C ARG A 391 -26.17 13.59 -19.57
N LYS A 392 -27.24 13.29 -18.83
CA LYS A 392 -28.59 13.37 -19.38
C LYS A 392 -28.91 14.86 -19.48
N GLY A 393 -29.12 15.35 -20.71
CA GLY A 393 -29.56 16.72 -20.92
C GLY A 393 -30.85 16.99 -20.14
N ARG A 394 -31.01 18.23 -19.68
CA ARG A 394 -32.28 18.71 -19.08
C ARG A 394 -33.45 18.47 -20.01
#